data_AF-A0A7X7B6Z4-F1
#
_entry.id   AF-A0A7X7B6Z4-F1
#
_cell.length_a   1.000
_cell.length_b   1.000
_cell.length_c   1.000
_cell.angle_alpha   90.00
_cell.angle_beta   90.00
_cell.angle_gamma   90.00
#
_symmetry.space_group_name_H-M   'P 1'
#
loop_
_entity.id
_entity.type
_entity.pdbx_description
1 polymer ?
#
loop_
_entity_poly.entity_id
_entity_poly.type
_entity_poly.pdbx_seq_one_letter_code
_entity_poly.pdbx_strand_id
1 'polypeptide(L)'
;MNWDLPPMSIFPNSTPRYPNLWIYVNCKMAENYNKALYFVVERLKECAEVYNDFECFHIAEGCDYFTRRRGLFPVGLGEKSHDHELHLRFYTQPLKSYTPLEIYNEKFYRIAISVHFEVDRPAKLHAYVDKCPVCGCTGEYKKFFGAETRVKNENVHDPLGLELILHGTIRGKSTPVFKGINYFDKLYKMIIEEDKPSREDINTARIGQVFFIEC
;
A
#
# COMPACT_ATOMS: atom_id res chain seq x y z
N MET A 1 -11.94 12.67 9.96
CA MET A 1 -11.92 13.72 8.94
C MET A 1 -12.58 13.12 7.70
N ASN A 2 -13.48 13.81 6.99
CA ASN A 2 -14.09 13.21 5.79
C ASN A 2 -13.18 13.53 4.60
N TRP A 3 -12.29 12.59 4.28
CA TRP A 3 -11.31 12.75 3.22
C TRP A 3 -12.02 12.78 1.85
N ASP A 4 -11.67 13.72 0.98
CA ASP A 4 -12.22 13.86 -0.39
C ASP A 4 -11.61 12.79 -1.34
N LEU A 5 -11.78 11.53 -0.94
CA LEU A 5 -11.43 10.36 -1.71
C LEU A 5 -12.53 10.12 -2.76
N PRO A 6 -12.20 9.80 -4.02
CA PRO A 6 -13.21 9.54 -5.04
C PRO A 6 -14.02 8.27 -4.71
N PRO A 7 -15.24 8.12 -5.27
CA PRO A 7 -16.04 6.90 -5.07
C PRO A 7 -15.36 5.69 -5.71
N MET A 8 -15.58 4.48 -5.17
CA MET A 8 -15.00 3.24 -5.71
C MET A 8 -15.32 3.03 -7.19
N SER A 9 -16.47 3.52 -7.65
CA SER A 9 -16.96 3.42 -9.03
C SER A 9 -16.06 4.07 -10.08
N ILE A 10 -15.06 4.87 -9.69
CA ILE A 10 -14.08 5.42 -10.65
C ILE A 10 -13.03 4.37 -11.05
N PHE A 11 -12.83 3.35 -10.22
CA PHE A 11 -11.89 2.27 -10.49
C PHE A 11 -12.56 1.18 -11.33
N PRO A 12 -11.79 0.39 -12.10
CA PRO A 12 -12.36 -0.70 -12.87
C PRO A 12 -13.16 -1.67 -12.01
N ASN A 13 -14.26 -2.21 -12.54
CA ASN A 13 -15.10 -3.18 -11.82
C ASN A 13 -14.34 -4.47 -11.42
N SER A 14 -13.19 -4.74 -12.05
CA SER A 14 -12.29 -5.84 -11.70
C SER A 14 -11.42 -5.55 -10.48
N THR A 15 -11.44 -4.32 -9.93
CA THR A 15 -10.74 -3.93 -8.72
C THR A 15 -11.44 -4.55 -7.49
N PRO A 16 -10.82 -5.51 -6.81
CA PRO A 16 -11.50 -6.27 -5.76
C PRO A 16 -11.63 -5.48 -4.45
N ARG A 17 -10.74 -4.50 -4.25
CA ARG A 17 -10.60 -3.75 -2.99
C ARG A 17 -10.28 -2.29 -3.28
N TYR A 18 -10.87 -1.39 -2.50
CA TYR A 18 -10.60 0.04 -2.59
C TYR A 18 -9.11 0.34 -2.31
N PRO A 19 -8.44 1.23 -3.08
CA PRO A 19 -7.05 1.59 -2.81
C PRO A 19 -6.84 2.10 -1.37
N ASN A 20 -6.00 1.41 -0.62
CA ASN A 20 -5.74 1.67 0.80
C ASN A 20 -4.53 2.57 1.05
N LEU A 21 -3.76 2.94 0.02
CA LEU A 21 -2.69 3.92 0.12
C LEU A 21 -2.93 5.04 -0.92
N TRP A 22 -2.93 6.27 -0.43
CA TRP A 22 -3.06 7.48 -1.24
C TRP A 22 -1.86 8.37 -1.02
N ILE A 23 -1.13 8.67 -2.09
CA ILE A 23 0.01 9.57 -2.03
C ILE A 23 -0.33 10.85 -2.78
N TYR A 24 -0.11 11.98 -2.11
CA TYR A 24 -0.41 13.32 -2.58
C TYR A 24 0.92 14.04 -2.79
N VAL A 25 1.20 14.45 -4.03
CA VAL A 25 2.42 15.20 -4.38
C VAL A 25 2.02 16.63 -4.71
N ASN A 26 2.57 17.59 -3.98
CA ASN A 26 2.28 19.00 -4.21
C ASN A 26 2.65 19.40 -5.66
N CYS A 27 1.78 20.16 -6.34
CA CYS A 27 1.99 20.60 -7.71
C CYS A 27 3.22 21.49 -7.90
N LYS A 28 3.80 22.05 -6.83
CA LYS A 28 5.09 22.76 -6.87
C LYS A 28 6.28 21.82 -7.01
N MET A 29 6.15 20.57 -6.54
CA MET A 29 7.20 19.54 -6.64
C MET A 29 7.20 18.78 -7.97
N ALA A 30 6.09 18.80 -8.70
CA ALA A 30 5.94 18.07 -9.96
C ALA A 30 5.09 18.86 -10.95
N GLU A 31 5.57 19.04 -12.17
CA GLU A 31 4.90 19.86 -13.19
C GLU A 31 3.55 19.26 -13.65
N ASN A 32 3.39 17.95 -13.59
CA ASN A 32 2.21 17.23 -14.03
C ASN A 32 2.07 15.87 -13.32
N TYR A 33 0.91 15.21 -13.52
CA TYR A 33 0.59 13.91 -12.94
C TYR A 33 1.66 12.84 -13.21
N ASN A 34 2.20 12.77 -14.42
CA ASN A 34 3.21 11.76 -14.77
C ASN A 34 4.52 11.98 -14.01
N LYS A 35 4.93 13.24 -13.83
CA LYS A 35 6.10 13.59 -13.01
C LYS A 35 5.86 13.29 -11.53
N ALA A 36 4.64 13.53 -11.03
CA ALA A 36 4.26 13.16 -9.66
C ALA A 36 4.27 11.64 -9.44
N LEU A 37 3.72 10.87 -10.39
CA LEU A 37 3.77 9.41 -10.36
C LEU A 37 5.21 8.89 -10.36
N TYR A 38 6.06 9.43 -11.24
CA TYR A 38 7.48 9.07 -11.29
C TYR A 38 8.19 9.37 -9.97
N PHE A 39 7.94 10.55 -9.38
CA PHE A 39 8.44 10.90 -8.05
C PHE A 39 8.05 9.86 -7.00
N VAL A 40 6.77 9.48 -6.93
CA VAL A 40 6.29 8.46 -5.98
C VAL A 40 6.99 7.13 -6.20
N VAL A 41 7.05 6.67 -7.45
CA VAL A 41 7.68 5.41 -7.82
C VAL A 41 9.15 5.36 -7.38
N GLU A 42 9.93 6.41 -7.64
CA GLU A 42 11.34 6.46 -7.25
C GLU A 42 11.52 6.45 -5.74
N ARG A 43 10.67 7.17 -4.99
CA ARG A 43 10.69 7.12 -3.52
C ARG A 43 10.35 5.75 -2.98
N LEU A 44 9.36 5.07 -3.56
CA LEU A 44 9.02 3.69 -3.19
C LEU A 44 10.19 2.74 -3.49
N LYS A 45 10.84 2.83 -4.65
CA LYS A 45 12.04 2.02 -4.96
C LYS A 45 13.15 2.24 -3.93
N GLU A 46 13.40 3.47 -3.53
CA GLU A 46 14.45 3.82 -2.58
C GLU A 46 14.18 3.33 -1.14
N CYS A 47 12.94 3.40 -0.64
CA CYS A 47 12.64 3.02 0.74
C CYS A 47 12.18 1.56 0.91
N ALA A 48 11.59 0.98 -0.14
CA ALA A 48 10.97 -0.34 -0.13
C ALA A 48 11.76 -1.38 -0.93
N GLU A 49 12.78 -0.97 -1.68
CA GLU A 49 13.54 -1.81 -2.62
C GLU A 49 12.61 -2.60 -3.56
N VAL A 50 11.46 -2.03 -3.92
CA VAL A 50 10.48 -2.70 -4.76
C VAL A 50 11.05 -2.89 -6.16
N TYR A 51 10.95 -4.12 -6.67
CA TYR A 51 11.38 -4.47 -8.01
C TYR A 51 10.19 -4.46 -8.95
N ASN A 52 10.47 -4.08 -10.18
CA ASN A 52 9.50 -3.37 -10.96
C ASN A 52 9.05 -4.13 -12.22
N ASP A 53 7.75 -4.10 -12.51
CA ASP A 53 7.15 -4.42 -13.81
C ASP A 53 6.47 -3.17 -14.48
N PHE A 54 6.84 -1.91 -14.14
CA PHE A 54 6.27 -0.66 -14.73
C PHE A 54 6.38 -0.59 -16.26
N GLU A 55 7.19 -1.45 -16.88
CA GLU A 55 7.39 -1.50 -18.33
C GLU A 55 6.23 -2.21 -19.07
N CYS A 56 5.36 -2.93 -18.36
CA CYS A 56 4.21 -3.62 -18.93
C CYS A 56 2.91 -3.10 -18.31
N PHE A 57 1.99 -2.63 -19.14
CA PHE A 57 0.63 -2.38 -18.71
C PHE A 57 0.02 -3.67 -18.16
N HIS A 58 -0.41 -3.65 -16.91
CA HIS A 58 -1.08 -4.78 -16.28
C HIS A 58 -2.61 -4.61 -16.38
N ILE A 59 -3.34 -5.73 -16.36
CA ILE A 59 -4.81 -5.75 -16.29
C ILE A 59 -5.31 -6.56 -15.08
N ALA A 60 -4.40 -7.16 -14.33
CA ALA A 60 -4.74 -7.92 -13.14
C ALA A 60 -5.36 -6.99 -12.09
N GLU A 61 -6.54 -7.35 -11.57
CA GLU A 61 -7.28 -6.55 -10.58
C GLU A 61 -7.56 -5.09 -11.02
N GLY A 62 -7.55 -4.83 -12.33
CA GLY A 62 -7.82 -3.51 -12.92
C GLY A 62 -6.76 -2.44 -12.61
N CYS A 63 -5.58 -2.81 -12.12
CA CYS A 63 -4.48 -1.87 -11.92
C CYS A 63 -3.72 -1.64 -13.22
N ASP A 64 -3.13 -0.46 -13.39
CA ASP A 64 -2.34 -0.12 -14.60
C ASP A 64 -0.89 -0.59 -14.47
N TYR A 65 -0.38 -0.53 -13.24
CA TYR A 65 0.98 -0.92 -12.91
C TYR A 65 1.01 -1.76 -11.64
N PHE A 66 1.98 -2.67 -11.60
CA PHE A 66 2.22 -3.56 -10.49
C PHE A 66 3.70 -3.55 -10.13
N THR A 67 3.99 -3.58 -8.83
CA THR A 67 5.33 -3.82 -8.32
C THR A 67 5.24 -4.63 -7.04
N ARG A 68 6.34 -5.30 -6.70
CA ARG A 68 6.42 -6.13 -5.50
C ARG A 68 7.79 -6.08 -4.87
N ARG A 69 7.83 -6.34 -3.56
CA ARG A 69 9.04 -6.65 -2.80
C ARG A 69 8.89 -8.03 -2.17
N ARG A 70 9.70 -8.98 -2.61
CA ARG A 70 9.75 -10.37 -2.07
C ARG A 70 10.79 -10.49 -0.97
N GLY A 71 10.86 -11.60 -0.24
CA GLY A 71 11.94 -11.87 0.71
C GLY A 71 12.02 -10.88 1.88
N LEU A 72 10.87 -10.37 2.35
CA LEU A 72 10.80 -9.38 3.43
C LEU A 72 11.14 -9.97 4.81
N PHE A 73 10.94 -11.27 4.97
CA PHE A 73 11.19 -11.98 6.22
C PHE A 73 11.75 -13.37 5.90
N PRO A 74 13.08 -13.54 5.88
CA PRO A 74 13.66 -14.82 5.56
C PRO A 74 13.24 -15.89 6.58
N VAL A 75 12.99 -17.09 6.07
CA VAL A 75 12.93 -18.34 6.84
C VAL A 75 14.14 -18.43 7.78
N GLY A 76 13.94 -18.39 9.09
CA GLY A 76 15.06 -18.42 10.04
C GLY A 76 14.74 -18.22 11.53
N LEU A 77 13.47 -18.08 11.93
CA LEU A 77 13.08 -17.84 13.35
C LEU A 77 12.23 -18.97 13.95
N GLY A 78 12.35 -20.18 13.42
CA GLY A 78 11.71 -21.40 13.94
C GLY A 78 10.77 -22.08 12.93
N GLU A 79 10.15 -23.19 13.34
CA GLU A 79 9.40 -24.14 12.50
C GLU A 79 8.21 -23.57 11.70
N LYS A 80 7.88 -22.28 11.86
CA LYS A 80 6.74 -21.61 11.22
C LYS A 80 7.10 -20.35 10.43
N SER A 81 8.39 -19.98 10.34
CA SER A 81 8.80 -18.80 9.56
C SER A 81 8.77 -19.10 8.07
N HIS A 82 8.18 -18.20 7.28
CA HIS A 82 8.11 -18.26 5.82
C HIS A 82 8.33 -16.89 5.21
N ASP A 83 8.69 -16.89 3.93
CA ASP A 83 8.89 -15.66 3.18
C ASP A 83 7.58 -14.96 2.90
N HIS A 84 7.67 -13.63 2.86
CA HIS A 84 6.56 -12.74 2.61
C HIS A 84 6.90 -11.80 1.48
N GLU A 85 5.85 -11.33 0.81
CA GLU A 85 5.95 -10.33 -0.23
C GLU A 85 4.94 -9.20 -0.02
N LEU A 86 5.35 -8.00 -0.39
CA LEU A 86 4.53 -6.81 -0.49
C LEU A 86 4.19 -6.59 -1.95
N HIS A 87 2.91 -6.38 -2.25
CA HIS A 87 2.41 -6.03 -3.58
C HIS A 87 1.87 -4.62 -3.55
N LEU A 88 2.15 -3.85 -4.60
CA LEU A 88 1.60 -2.52 -4.81
C LEU A 88 0.99 -2.47 -6.22
N ARG A 89 -0.30 -2.13 -6.28
CA ARG A 89 -1.09 -2.02 -7.51
C ARG A 89 -1.51 -0.57 -7.69
N PHE A 90 -1.09 0.07 -8.78
CA PHE A 90 -1.35 1.49 -9.03
C PHE A 90 -2.57 1.68 -9.94
N TYR A 91 -3.40 2.66 -9.60
CA TYR A 91 -4.60 3.05 -10.36
C TYR A 91 -4.44 4.49 -10.88
N THR A 92 -3.81 4.60 -12.03
CA THR A 92 -3.39 5.86 -12.66
C THR A 92 -4.35 6.36 -13.72
N GLN A 93 -4.95 5.47 -14.53
CA GLN A 93 -5.87 5.85 -15.61
C GLN A 93 -7.12 6.60 -15.12
N PRO A 94 -7.76 6.19 -14.01
CA PRO A 94 -8.89 6.94 -13.47
C PRO A 94 -8.50 8.33 -12.96
N LEU A 95 -7.23 8.52 -12.55
CA LEU A 95 -6.78 9.72 -11.84
C LEU A 95 -6.02 10.72 -12.72
N LYS A 96 -5.42 10.28 -13.83
CA LYS A 96 -4.63 11.17 -14.72
C LYS A 96 -5.45 12.32 -15.29
N SER A 97 -6.77 12.15 -15.41
CA SER A 97 -7.71 13.16 -15.92
C SER A 97 -8.33 14.02 -14.83
N TYR A 98 -8.09 13.71 -13.55
CA TYR A 98 -8.60 14.52 -12.45
C TYR A 98 -7.78 15.80 -12.33
N THR A 99 -8.48 16.89 -12.02
CA THR A 99 -7.81 18.11 -11.60
C THR A 99 -7.07 17.85 -10.27
N PRO A 100 -5.92 18.51 -10.07
CA PRO A 100 -5.26 18.51 -8.77
C PRO A 100 -6.25 18.84 -7.66
N LEU A 101 -6.17 18.08 -6.56
CA LEU A 101 -7.05 18.29 -5.41
C LEU A 101 -6.49 19.42 -4.55
N GLU A 102 -7.37 20.29 -4.07
CA GLU A 102 -6.99 21.36 -3.14
C GLU A 102 -7.20 20.89 -1.69
N ILE A 103 -6.12 20.78 -0.93
CA ILE A 103 -6.11 20.43 0.49
C ILE A 103 -5.13 21.37 1.19
N TYR A 104 -5.47 21.89 2.37
CA TYR A 104 -4.59 22.80 3.12
C TYR A 104 -4.14 24.04 2.32
N ASN A 105 -5.02 24.56 1.44
CA ASN A 105 -4.74 25.67 0.50
C ASN A 105 -3.59 25.39 -0.48
N GLU A 106 -3.27 24.12 -0.71
CA GLU A 106 -2.24 23.65 -1.62
C GLU A 106 -2.86 22.67 -2.62
N LYS A 107 -2.28 22.57 -3.82
CA LYS A 107 -2.78 21.67 -4.87
C LYS A 107 -1.91 20.43 -4.95
N PHE A 108 -2.55 19.27 -5.05
CA PHE A 108 -1.88 17.98 -5.07
C PHE A 108 -2.34 17.09 -6.23
N TYR A 109 -1.37 16.42 -6.85
CA TYR A 109 -1.64 15.22 -7.65
C TYR A 109 -1.86 14.03 -6.73
N ARG A 110 -2.89 13.22 -7.01
CA ARG A 110 -3.28 12.06 -6.19
C ARG A 110 -2.87 10.76 -6.87
N ILE A 111 -2.15 9.90 -6.17
CA ILE A 111 -1.76 8.58 -6.65
C ILE A 111 -2.45 7.55 -5.76
N ALA A 112 -3.32 6.72 -6.34
CA ALA A 112 -4.00 5.62 -5.65
C ALA A 112 -3.25 4.30 -5.82
N ILE A 113 -3.03 3.62 -4.70
CA ILE A 113 -2.30 2.36 -4.63
C ILE A 113 -3.07 1.38 -3.74
N SER A 114 -3.29 0.16 -4.22
CA SER A 114 -3.67 -0.96 -3.36
C SER A 114 -2.40 -1.69 -2.92
N VAL A 115 -2.20 -1.75 -1.62
CA VAL A 115 -1.04 -2.34 -0.95
C VAL A 115 -1.50 -3.59 -0.21
N HIS A 116 -0.80 -4.69 -0.45
CA HIS A 116 -1.16 -6.00 0.07
C HIS A 116 0.09 -6.75 0.52
N PHE A 117 0.09 -7.28 1.74
CA PHE A 117 1.20 -8.07 2.29
C PHE A 117 0.77 -9.52 2.51
N GLU A 118 1.37 -10.44 1.76
CA GLU A 118 1.02 -11.86 1.80
C GLU A 118 2.25 -12.78 1.84
N VAL A 119 1.98 -14.08 1.88
CA VAL A 119 3.01 -15.13 1.82
C VAL A 119 3.58 -15.20 0.42
N ASP A 120 4.91 -15.26 0.32
CA ASP A 120 5.60 -15.31 -0.96
C ASP A 120 5.34 -16.64 -1.71
N ARG A 121 5.16 -16.58 -3.04
CA ARG A 121 4.90 -17.74 -3.92
C ARG A 121 6.07 -17.98 -4.89
N PRO A 122 6.46 -19.24 -5.18
CA PRO A 122 5.71 -20.47 -4.92
C PRO A 122 5.89 -21.00 -3.50
N ALA A 123 4.78 -21.46 -2.92
CA ALA A 123 4.59 -21.99 -1.56
C ALA A 123 5.41 -23.26 -1.21
N LYS A 124 6.46 -23.62 -1.98
CA LYS A 124 7.29 -24.80 -1.73
C LYS A 124 8.02 -24.74 -0.38
N LEU A 125 8.30 -23.53 0.11
CA LEU A 125 9.04 -23.36 1.36
C LEU A 125 8.14 -23.25 2.61
N HIS A 126 6.85 -22.91 2.44
CA HIS A 126 5.79 -23.04 3.47
C HIS A 126 4.43 -22.59 2.90
N ALA A 127 3.31 -23.24 3.26
CA ALA A 127 1.97 -22.77 2.90
C ALA A 127 1.51 -21.60 3.82
N TYR A 128 0.48 -20.88 3.39
CA TYR A 128 -0.21 -19.91 4.25
C TYR A 128 -0.66 -20.57 5.56
N VAL A 129 -0.30 -19.96 6.70
CA VAL A 129 -0.66 -20.46 8.03
C VAL A 129 -1.21 -19.33 8.89
N ASP A 130 -2.46 -19.45 9.31
CA ASP A 130 -3.15 -18.47 10.17
C ASP A 130 -2.44 -18.23 11.52
N LYS A 131 -1.57 -19.16 11.96
CA LYS A 131 -0.78 -19.01 13.19
C LYS A 131 0.55 -18.26 12.98
N CYS A 132 0.85 -17.80 11.76
CA CYS A 132 2.06 -17.04 11.49
C CYS A 132 2.05 -15.74 12.30
N PRO A 133 3.12 -15.45 13.08
CA PRO A 133 3.18 -14.22 13.87
C PRO A 133 3.38 -12.96 13.02
N VAL A 134 3.63 -13.10 11.72
CA VAL A 134 3.88 -12.01 10.77
C VAL A 134 2.60 -11.72 9.97
N CYS A 135 2.18 -12.59 9.04
CA CYS A 135 0.99 -12.36 8.21
C CYS A 135 -0.30 -13.08 8.65
N GLY A 136 -0.23 -13.97 9.65
CA GLY A 136 -1.36 -14.82 10.02
C GLY A 136 -2.43 -14.10 10.85
N CYS A 137 -3.54 -14.78 11.13
CA CYS A 137 -4.57 -14.35 12.07
C CYS A 137 -4.11 -14.48 13.54
N THR A 138 -3.03 -13.78 13.93
CA THR A 138 -2.48 -13.75 15.30
C THR A 138 -2.78 -12.44 16.02
N GLY A 139 -2.70 -12.45 17.36
CA GLY A 139 -2.99 -11.27 18.19
C GLY A 139 -4.43 -10.78 18.05
N GLU A 140 -4.60 -9.48 17.81
CA GLU A 140 -5.90 -8.83 17.59
C GLU A 140 -6.68 -9.35 16.38
N TYR A 141 -5.98 -9.95 15.40
CA TYR A 141 -6.58 -10.50 14.18
C TYR A 141 -7.13 -11.92 14.36
N LYS A 142 -7.01 -12.53 15.56
CA LYS A 142 -7.58 -13.86 15.85
C LYS A 142 -9.08 -13.95 15.57
N LYS A 143 -9.80 -12.82 15.64
CA LYS A 143 -11.23 -12.74 15.30
C LYS A 143 -11.55 -13.08 13.83
N PHE A 144 -10.55 -13.04 12.95
CA PHE A 144 -10.67 -13.39 11.52
C PHE A 144 -10.24 -14.83 11.21
N PHE A 145 -9.96 -15.64 12.25
CA PHE A 145 -9.62 -17.04 12.05
C PHE A 145 -10.80 -17.80 11.43
N GLY A 146 -10.55 -18.58 10.38
CA GLY A 146 -11.59 -19.28 9.63
C GLY A 146 -12.45 -18.40 8.71
N ALA A 147 -12.20 -17.08 8.65
CA ALA A 147 -12.87 -16.19 7.71
C ALA A 147 -12.47 -16.51 6.26
N GLU A 148 -13.30 -16.08 5.30
CA GLU A 148 -13.00 -16.19 3.89
C GLU A 148 -11.72 -15.44 3.52
N THR A 149 -11.01 -15.91 2.49
CA THR A 149 -9.77 -15.29 1.99
C THR A 149 -9.95 -13.80 1.72
N ARG A 150 -11.09 -13.38 1.17
CA ARG A 150 -11.37 -11.97 0.90
C ARG A 150 -11.36 -11.13 2.17
N VAL A 151 -12.08 -11.57 3.20
CA VAL A 151 -12.15 -10.89 4.50
C VAL A 151 -10.77 -10.80 5.13
N LYS A 152 -9.97 -11.87 5.05
CA LYS A 152 -8.58 -11.89 5.54
C LYS A 152 -7.70 -10.89 4.78
N ASN A 153 -7.87 -10.77 3.46
CA ASN A 153 -7.12 -9.80 2.68
C ASN A 153 -7.43 -8.38 3.13
N GLU A 154 -8.71 -8.02 3.18
CA GLU A 154 -9.21 -6.69 3.53
C GLU A 154 -8.88 -6.27 4.98
N ASN A 155 -8.86 -7.23 5.92
CA ASN A 155 -8.77 -6.96 7.36
C ASN A 155 -7.44 -7.37 8.02
N VAL A 156 -6.59 -8.14 7.34
CA VAL A 156 -5.30 -8.59 7.86
C VAL A 156 -4.18 -8.15 6.92
N HIS A 157 -4.21 -8.61 5.68
CA HIS A 157 -3.08 -8.44 4.75
C HIS A 157 -2.91 -7.01 4.24
N ASP A 158 -4.02 -6.34 3.91
CA ASP A 158 -4.01 -4.95 3.45
C ASP A 158 -3.54 -4.00 4.58
N PRO A 159 -4.06 -4.08 5.83
CA PRO A 159 -3.51 -3.35 6.98
C PRO A 159 -2.03 -3.58 7.25
N LEU A 160 -1.55 -4.82 7.14
CA LEU A 160 -0.13 -5.14 7.34
C LEU A 160 0.73 -4.56 6.22
N GLY A 161 0.27 -4.63 4.97
CA GLY A 161 0.95 -4.00 3.85
C GLY A 161 1.02 -2.49 3.99
N LEU A 162 -0.06 -1.88 4.47
CA LEU A 162 -0.11 -0.44 4.74
C LEU A 162 0.85 -0.04 5.87
N GLU A 163 0.89 -0.80 6.97
CA GLU A 163 1.83 -0.56 8.05
C GLU A 163 3.29 -0.62 7.56
N LEU A 164 3.60 -1.65 6.76
CA LEU A 164 4.94 -1.83 6.21
C LEU A 164 5.35 -0.69 5.29
N ILE A 165 4.48 -0.30 4.35
CA ILE A 165 4.82 0.74 3.38
C ILE A 165 4.93 2.12 4.02
N LEU A 166 4.13 2.41 5.05
CA LEU A 166 4.17 3.69 5.72
C LEU A 166 5.35 3.79 6.68
N HIS A 167 5.58 2.76 7.50
CA HIS A 167 6.43 2.83 8.68
C HIS A 167 7.63 1.89 8.68
N GLY A 168 7.70 0.96 7.73
CA GLY A 168 8.74 -0.08 7.73
C GLY A 168 8.54 -1.10 8.84
N THR A 169 7.32 -1.23 9.37
CA THR A 169 6.99 -2.13 10.47
C THR A 169 5.92 -3.16 10.09
N ILE A 170 5.94 -4.30 10.76
CA ILE A 170 4.84 -5.28 10.76
C ILE A 170 4.47 -5.55 12.21
N ARG A 171 3.21 -5.28 12.58
CA ARG A 171 2.69 -5.43 13.96
C ARG A 171 3.51 -4.65 14.99
N GLY A 172 3.89 -3.43 14.62
CA GLY A 172 4.67 -2.50 15.44
C GLY A 172 6.15 -2.87 15.57
N LYS A 173 6.64 -3.88 14.85
CA LYS A 173 8.05 -4.27 14.86
C LYS A 173 8.74 -3.83 13.58
N SER A 174 9.83 -3.08 13.71
CA SER A 174 10.66 -2.68 12.58
C SER A 174 11.18 -3.89 11.82
N THR A 175 11.13 -3.78 10.51
CA THR A 175 11.74 -4.78 9.62
C THR A 175 13.17 -4.33 9.30
N PRO A 176 14.15 -5.24 9.29
CA PRO A 176 15.55 -4.86 9.04
C PRO A 176 15.83 -4.53 7.57
N VAL A 177 14.96 -4.97 6.64
CA VAL A 177 15.16 -4.91 5.19
C VAL A 177 14.20 -3.94 4.48
N PHE A 178 13.37 -3.21 5.22
CA PHE A 178 12.38 -2.30 4.65
C PHE A 178 12.23 -1.06 5.53
N LYS A 179 12.36 0.14 4.94
CA LYS A 179 12.44 1.38 5.72
C LYS A 179 11.10 2.09 5.92
N GLY A 180 10.14 1.88 5.01
CA GLY A 180 8.89 2.65 5.00
C GLY A 180 9.05 4.04 4.38
N ILE A 181 7.94 4.64 3.94
CA ILE A 181 7.94 5.97 3.30
C ILE A 181 8.26 7.10 4.29
N ASN A 182 8.00 6.89 5.58
CA ASN A 182 8.41 7.77 6.67
C ASN A 182 9.93 8.01 6.71
N TYR A 183 10.74 7.17 6.08
CA TYR A 183 12.18 7.39 5.87
C TYR A 183 12.51 8.76 5.26
N PHE A 184 11.59 9.35 4.52
CA PHE A 184 11.75 10.61 3.82
C PHE A 184 11.35 11.85 4.64
N ASP A 185 10.92 11.70 5.90
CA ASP A 185 10.47 12.81 6.76
C ASP A 185 11.54 13.88 7.02
N LYS A 186 12.83 13.51 6.95
CA LYS A 186 13.98 14.43 7.08
C LYS A 186 14.31 15.16 5.77
N LEU A 187 13.85 14.64 4.65
CA LEU A 187 14.17 15.16 3.31
C LEU A 187 13.04 16.01 2.74
N TYR A 188 11.81 15.74 3.15
CA TYR A 188 10.62 16.44 2.70
C TYR A 188 9.76 16.80 3.88
N LYS A 189 9.08 17.94 3.79
CA LYS A 189 7.93 18.20 4.66
C LYS A 189 6.84 17.20 4.31
N MET A 190 6.52 16.30 5.25
CA MET A 190 5.54 15.25 5.01
C MET A 190 4.45 15.22 6.08
N ILE A 191 3.25 14.82 5.67
CA ILE A 191 2.17 14.44 6.58
C ILE A 191 1.79 13.00 6.25
N ILE A 192 1.76 12.14 7.26
CA ILE A 192 1.30 10.76 7.14
C ILE A 192 0.11 10.59 8.08
N GLU A 193 -1.03 10.22 7.51
CA GLU A 193 -2.28 10.02 8.24
C GLU A 193 -2.82 8.63 7.95
N GLU A 194 -3.39 8.00 8.97
CA GLU A 194 -4.04 6.70 8.85
C GLU A 194 -5.43 6.77 9.46
N ASP A 195 -6.41 6.19 8.77
CA ASP A 195 -7.80 6.22 9.21
C ASP A 195 -8.49 4.88 9.00
N LYS A 196 -9.57 4.66 9.76
CA LYS A 196 -10.53 3.60 9.52
C LYS A 196 -11.67 4.18 8.70
N PRO A 197 -11.87 3.74 7.45
CA PRO A 197 -12.92 4.30 6.62
C PRO A 197 -14.30 3.99 7.20
N SER A 198 -15.20 4.96 7.13
CA SER A 198 -16.62 4.82 7.52
C SER A 198 -17.56 4.78 6.31
N ARG A 199 -17.02 4.93 5.10
CA ARG A 199 -17.74 4.93 3.83
C ARG A 199 -18.04 3.51 3.37
N GLU A 200 -19.28 3.26 2.95
CA GLU A 200 -19.75 1.93 2.56
C GLU A 200 -19.06 1.37 1.30
N ASP A 201 -18.58 2.23 0.41
CA ASP A 201 -17.88 1.83 -0.83
C ASP A 201 -16.39 1.52 -0.60
N ILE A 202 -15.90 1.62 0.64
CA ILE A 202 -14.52 1.33 1.01
C ILE A 202 -14.49 0.03 1.83
N ASN A 203 -14.08 -1.07 1.19
CA ASN A 203 -14.02 -2.40 1.80
C ASN A 203 -12.67 -2.75 2.44
N THR A 204 -11.71 -1.82 2.48
CA THR A 204 -10.42 -2.02 3.17
C THR A 204 -10.52 -1.54 4.61
N ALA A 205 -9.89 -2.26 5.55
CA ALA A 205 -10.04 -1.95 6.98
C ALA A 205 -9.28 -0.68 7.43
N ARG A 206 -8.30 -0.23 6.64
CA ARG A 206 -7.47 0.95 6.91
C ARG A 206 -7.12 1.65 5.61
N ILE A 207 -7.00 2.98 5.67
CA ILE A 207 -6.45 3.82 4.61
C ILE A 207 -5.28 4.62 5.16
N GLY A 208 -4.21 4.72 4.39
CA GLY A 208 -3.09 5.63 4.63
C GLY A 208 -3.03 6.72 3.58
N GLN A 209 -2.76 7.94 4.03
CA GLN A 209 -2.58 9.11 3.19
C GLN A 209 -1.22 9.73 3.48
N VAL A 210 -0.46 9.99 2.43
CA VAL A 210 0.89 10.57 2.53
C VAL A 210 0.94 11.83 1.69
N PHE A 211 1.20 12.97 2.32
CA PHE A 211 1.35 14.25 1.65
C PHE A 211 2.83 14.61 1.58
N PHE A 212 3.37 14.70 0.37
CA PHE A 212 4.67 15.33 0.12
C PHE A 212 4.44 16.82 -0.14
N ILE A 213 4.97 17.65 0.75
CA ILE A 213 4.84 19.09 0.75
C ILE A 213 6.23 19.68 0.49
N GLU A 214 6.26 20.77 -0.26
CA GLU A 214 7.49 21.55 -0.48
C GLU A 214 8.02 22.12 0.85
N CYS A 215 9.34 22.18 0.99
CA CYS A 215 10.03 22.82 2.11
C CYS A 215 10.05 24.34 1.93
#